data_AF-C0ZGS2-F1
#
_entry.id   AF-C0ZGS2-F1
#
_cell.length_a   1.000
_cell.length_b   1.000
_cell.length_c   1.000
_cell.angle_alpha   90.00
_cell.angle_beta   90.00
_cell.angle_gamma   90.00
#
_symmetry.space_group_name_H-M   'P 1'
#
loop_
_entity.id
_entity.type
_entity.pdbx_description
1 polymer ?
#
loop_
_entity_poly.entity_id
_entity_poly.type
_entity_poly.pdbx_seq_one_letter_code
_entity_poly.pdbx_strand_id
1 'polypeptide(L)'
;MKKLITGIAALAIMTSAVPAFAKEAQQAPTTTVSTKISASNKALASYVRMYVDWNDVPNAETYEVSVTNLTDSYVYERNRRATSDFTTGDLYVGKNFIISVVAYDKNSNTIASGNTGVFQAKENVTSTYIWIR
;
A
#
# COMPACT_ATOMS: atom_id res chain seq x y z
N MET A 1 56.89 26.12 28.82
CA MET A 1 57.04 24.84 28.08
C MET A 1 57.20 23.71 29.08
N LYS A 2 56.36 22.67 29.02
CA LYS A 2 56.71 21.24 28.90
C LYS A 2 55.49 20.38 29.26
N LYS A 3 55.12 19.55 28.28
CA LYS A 3 54.07 18.53 28.28
C LYS A 3 54.60 17.22 28.86
N LEU A 4 53.73 16.36 29.38
CA LEU A 4 53.87 14.89 29.51
C LEU A 4 52.42 14.35 29.60
N ILE A 5 51.75 13.75 28.59
CA ILE A 5 51.87 12.50 27.81
C ILE A 5 51.81 11.18 28.63
N THR A 6 50.84 10.32 28.25
CA THR A 6 50.77 8.83 28.33
C THR A 6 50.67 8.20 29.72
N GLY A 7 49.94 7.11 29.98
CA GLY A 7 49.24 6.11 29.16
C GLY A 7 48.92 4.90 30.08
N ILE A 8 47.89 4.09 29.81
CA ILE A 8 47.94 2.68 29.38
C ILE A 8 47.05 1.80 30.30
N ALA A 9 46.15 1.08 29.63
CA ALA A 9 45.51 -0.23 29.86
C ALA A 9 45.38 -0.87 31.26
N ALA A 10 44.20 -1.47 31.51
CA ALA A 10 44.09 -2.87 31.92
C ALA A 10 42.67 -3.40 31.67
N LEU A 11 42.58 -4.49 30.90
CA LEU A 11 41.39 -5.32 30.72
C LEU A 11 41.37 -6.35 31.86
N ALA A 12 40.23 -6.56 32.53
CA ALA A 12 40.11 -7.58 33.57
C ALA A 12 38.76 -8.33 33.49
N ILE A 13 38.90 -9.60 33.08
CA ILE A 13 38.21 -10.84 33.49
C ILE A 13 36.67 -10.94 33.45
N MET A 14 36.21 -11.82 32.56
CA MET A 14 34.93 -12.54 32.70
C MET A 14 35.06 -13.61 33.80
N THR A 15 34.12 -13.65 34.74
CA THR A 15 33.73 -14.89 35.42
C THR A 15 32.22 -14.93 35.62
N SER A 16 31.63 -16.00 35.10
CA SER A 16 30.21 -16.34 35.10
C SER A 16 29.79 -17.00 36.41
N ALA A 17 28.69 -16.54 37.01
CA ALA A 17 27.82 -17.37 37.85
C ALA A 17 26.40 -16.78 37.88
N VAL A 18 25.41 -17.61 37.56
CA VAL A 18 23.95 -17.36 37.52
C VAL A 18 23.32 -18.50 38.35
N PRO A 19 22.11 -18.43 38.95
CA PRO A 19 21.26 -17.33 39.47
C PRO A 19 20.77 -17.58 40.93
N ALA A 20 20.11 -16.58 41.55
CA ALA A 20 19.03 -16.83 42.50
C ALA A 20 18.02 -15.67 42.50
N PHE A 21 16.75 -16.02 42.33
CA PHE A 21 15.58 -15.14 42.16
C PHE A 21 15.28 -14.30 43.41
N ALA A 22 14.99 -13.00 43.23
CA ALA A 22 13.69 -12.36 43.52
C ALA A 22 13.75 -10.92 44.08
N LYS A 23 13.12 -10.04 43.29
CA LYS A 23 12.23 -8.91 43.62
C LYS A 23 12.74 -7.55 44.14
N GLU A 24 12.28 -6.56 43.35
CA GLU A 24 11.90 -5.17 43.65
C GLU A 24 13.00 -4.13 43.91
N ALA A 25 13.40 -3.47 42.83
CA ALA A 25 14.07 -2.18 42.86
C ALA A 25 13.10 -1.06 42.46
N GLN A 26 13.05 -0.06 43.33
CA GLN A 26 12.50 1.28 43.11
C GLN A 26 13.15 1.93 41.89
N GLN A 27 12.36 2.61 41.04
CA GLN A 27 12.86 3.37 39.91
C GLN A 27 12.79 4.88 40.21
N ALA A 28 13.97 5.50 40.26
CA ALA A 28 14.21 6.94 40.38
C ALA A 28 13.80 7.70 39.09
N PRO A 29 13.50 9.02 39.18
CA PRO A 29 12.89 9.79 38.09
C PRO A 29 13.87 10.04 36.94
N THR A 30 13.41 9.84 35.70
CA THR A 30 14.16 10.15 34.47
C THR A 30 13.60 11.39 33.79
N THR A 31 14.46 12.38 33.58
CA THR A 31 14.20 13.65 32.91
C THR A 31 13.66 13.43 31.49
N THR A 32 12.39 13.76 31.26
CA THR A 32 11.80 13.69 29.91
C THR A 32 12.18 14.93 29.12
N VAL A 33 13.04 14.77 28.11
CA VAL A 33 13.25 15.78 27.07
C VAL A 33 11.95 15.85 26.26
N SER A 34 11.20 16.95 26.42
CA SER A 34 10.01 17.22 25.62
C SER A 34 10.44 17.65 24.22
N THR A 35 10.47 16.70 23.27
CA THR A 35 10.42 17.04 21.86
C THR A 35 8.99 17.40 21.50
N LYS A 36 8.74 18.70 21.35
CA LYS A 36 7.55 19.21 20.66
C LYS A 36 7.60 18.76 19.21
N ILE A 37 7.05 17.58 18.92
CA ILE A 37 6.72 17.19 17.56
C ILE A 37 5.46 17.99 17.20
N SER A 38 5.64 19.03 16.39
CA SER A 38 4.51 19.62 15.66
C SER A 38 3.90 18.53 14.80
N ALA A 39 2.79 17.97 15.25
CA ALA A 39 1.95 17.12 14.42
C ALA A 39 1.38 17.99 13.30
N SER A 40 2.07 18.01 12.16
CA SER A 40 1.39 18.34 10.92
C SER A 40 0.32 17.26 10.77
N ASN A 41 -0.96 17.62 10.91
CA ASN A 41 -2.09 16.75 10.61
C ASN A 41 -2.19 16.50 9.10
N LYS A 42 -1.13 15.96 8.51
CA LYS A 42 -1.15 15.39 7.17
C LYS A 42 -1.93 14.09 7.34
N ALA A 43 -3.20 14.12 6.93
CA ALA A 43 -4.01 12.91 6.83
C ALA A 43 -3.17 11.84 6.16
N LEU A 44 -2.95 10.71 6.85
CA LEU A 44 -2.30 9.56 6.24
C LEU A 44 -3.14 9.20 5.02
N ALA A 45 -2.54 9.29 3.82
CA ALA A 45 -3.21 8.85 2.61
C ALA A 45 -3.47 7.36 2.78
N SER A 46 -4.75 7.00 2.83
CA SER A 46 -5.20 5.61 2.83
C SER A 46 -5.37 5.17 1.38
N TYR A 47 -4.93 3.94 1.10
CA TYR A 47 -4.94 3.35 -0.24
C TYR A 47 -5.67 2.02 -0.20
N VAL A 48 -6.35 1.69 -1.29
CA VAL A 48 -7.03 0.41 -1.46
C VAL A 48 -6.76 -0.14 -2.85
N ARG A 49 -6.68 -1.46 -2.97
CA ARG A 49 -6.69 -2.17 -4.26
C ARG A 49 -8.01 -2.89 -4.43
N MET A 50 -8.51 -2.91 -5.65
CA MET A 50 -9.73 -3.61 -5.99
C MET A 50 -9.42 -4.76 -6.94
N TYR A 51 -9.90 -5.95 -6.57
CA TYR A 51 -10.04 -7.08 -7.48
C TYR A 51 -11.27 -6.87 -8.36
N VAL A 52 -11.13 -7.09 -9.65
CA VAL A 52 -12.17 -6.90 -10.65
C VAL A 52 -12.21 -8.15 -11.50
N ASP A 53 -13.39 -8.74 -11.60
CA ASP A 53 -13.67 -9.84 -12.51
C ASP A 53 -14.87 -9.50 -13.41
N TRP A 54 -15.01 -10.25 -14.51
CA TRP A 54 -16.10 -10.08 -15.45
C TRP A 54 -16.49 -11.40 -16.12
N ASN A 55 -17.65 -11.42 -16.78
CA ASN A 55 -18.06 -12.60 -17.56
C ASN A 55 -17.15 -12.79 -18.77
N ASP A 56 -16.89 -14.05 -19.11
CA ASP A 56 -16.28 -14.39 -20.38
C ASP A 56 -17.17 -13.92 -21.54
N VAL A 57 -16.55 -13.31 -22.54
CA VAL A 57 -17.20 -12.85 -23.77
C VAL A 57 -16.86 -13.82 -24.90
N PRO A 58 -17.84 -14.46 -25.55
CA PRO A 58 -17.59 -15.34 -26.68
C PRO A 58 -16.80 -14.64 -27.79
N ASN A 59 -15.78 -15.32 -28.32
CA ASN A 59 -14.85 -14.82 -29.35
C ASN A 59 -13.93 -13.65 -28.91
N ALA A 60 -13.87 -13.34 -27.62
CA ALA A 60 -12.85 -12.42 -27.11
C ALA A 60 -11.49 -13.14 -27.02
N GLU A 61 -10.46 -12.50 -27.57
CA GLU A 61 -9.06 -12.92 -27.42
C GLU A 61 -8.36 -12.13 -26.33
N THR A 62 -8.73 -10.85 -26.18
CA THR A 62 -8.13 -9.96 -25.19
C THR A 62 -9.16 -9.00 -24.62
N TYR A 63 -8.91 -8.58 -23.38
CA TYR A 63 -9.62 -7.52 -22.70
C TYR A 63 -8.67 -6.36 -22.43
N GLU A 64 -9.12 -5.13 -22.63
CA GLU A 64 -8.44 -3.94 -22.13
C GLU A 64 -9.22 -3.39 -20.94
N VAL A 65 -8.54 -3.28 -19.80
CA VAL A 65 -9.07 -2.67 -18.59
C VAL A 65 -8.47 -1.27 -18.47
N SER A 66 -9.30 -0.28 -18.22
CA SER A 66 -8.88 1.08 -17.91
C SER A 66 -9.49 1.53 -16.57
N VAL A 67 -8.64 2.01 -15.66
CA VAL A 67 -9.04 2.67 -14.42
C VAL A 67 -8.89 4.17 -14.63
N THR A 68 -9.98 4.94 -14.52
CA THR A 68 -9.95 6.39 -14.69
C THR A 68 -10.24 7.07 -13.36
N ASN A 69 -9.33 7.93 -12.91
CA ASN A 69 -9.55 8.82 -11.78
C ASN A 69 -10.38 10.01 -12.27
N LEU A 70 -11.63 10.07 -11.85
CA LEU A 70 -12.58 11.11 -12.23
C LEU A 70 -12.44 12.36 -11.37
N THR A 71 -11.93 12.24 -10.14
CA THR A 71 -11.67 13.42 -9.30
C THR A 71 -10.60 14.32 -9.91
N ASP A 72 -9.54 13.71 -10.43
CA ASP A 72 -8.39 14.41 -11.00
C ASP A 72 -8.37 14.37 -12.53
N SER A 73 -9.38 13.75 -13.15
CA SER A 73 -9.62 13.70 -14.61
C SER A 73 -8.47 13.11 -15.44
N TYR A 74 -7.94 11.94 -15.05
CA TYR A 74 -6.92 11.23 -15.82
C TYR A 74 -7.12 9.70 -15.81
N VAL A 75 -6.58 9.01 -16.83
CA VAL A 75 -6.49 7.55 -16.84
C VAL A 75 -5.39 7.14 -15.88
N TYR A 76 -5.77 6.54 -14.77
CA TYR A 76 -4.86 6.10 -13.71
C TYR A 76 -4.07 4.87 -14.13
N GLU A 77 -4.74 3.91 -14.76
CA GLU A 77 -4.13 2.65 -15.16
C GLU A 77 -4.82 2.10 -16.41
N ARG A 78 -4.04 1.43 -17.27
CA ARG A 78 -4.55 0.71 -18.44
C ARG A 78 -3.75 -0.55 -18.66
N ASN A 79 -4.41 -1.69 -18.83
CA ASN A 79 -3.78 -2.99 -19.03
C ASN A 79 -4.55 -3.84 -20.04
N ARG A 80 -3.82 -4.60 -20.87
CA ARG A 80 -4.40 -5.66 -21.71
C ARG A 80 -4.19 -7.02 -21.07
N ARG A 81 -5.22 -7.86 -21.10
CA ARG A 81 -5.24 -9.19 -20.46
C ARG A 81 -5.93 -10.21 -21.35
N ALA A 82 -5.48 -11.46 -21.26
CA ALA A 82 -6.16 -12.61 -21.87
C ALA A 82 -7.15 -13.28 -20.90
N THR A 83 -7.09 -12.94 -19.61
CA THR A 83 -7.97 -13.48 -18.56
C THR A 83 -9.05 -12.48 -18.19
N SER A 84 -10.13 -12.98 -17.58
CA SER A 84 -11.31 -12.20 -17.20
C SER A 84 -11.23 -11.60 -15.79
N ASP A 85 -10.01 -11.26 -15.36
CA ASP A 85 -9.71 -10.74 -14.03
C ASP A 85 -8.58 -9.70 -14.04
N PHE A 86 -8.62 -8.81 -13.06
CA PHE A 86 -7.66 -7.73 -12.88
C PHE A 86 -7.61 -7.26 -11.42
N THR A 87 -6.45 -6.82 -10.94
CA THR A 87 -6.34 -6.10 -9.67
C THR A 87 -5.77 -4.72 -9.95
N THR A 88 -6.45 -3.68 -9.47
CA THR A 88 -5.99 -2.30 -9.65
C THR A 88 -4.69 -2.01 -8.91
N GLY A 89 -4.00 -0.95 -9.32
CA GLY A 89 -3.05 -0.24 -8.48
C GLY A 89 -3.68 0.38 -7.23
N ASP A 90 -2.86 1.15 -6.49
CA ASP A 90 -3.23 1.77 -5.22
C ASP A 90 -4.17 2.98 -5.43
N LEU A 91 -5.47 2.75 -5.27
CA LEU A 91 -6.50 3.77 -5.37
C LEU A 91 -6.52 4.60 -4.08
N TYR A 92 -6.38 5.92 -4.22
CA TYR A 92 -6.47 6.85 -3.10
C TYR A 92 -7.91 6.88 -2.55
N VAL A 93 -8.07 6.54 -1.27
CA VAL A 93 -9.36 6.59 -0.58
C VAL A 93 -9.95 8.00 -0.63
N GLY A 94 -11.24 8.10 -0.92
CA GLY A 94 -11.97 9.36 -1.08
C GLY A 94 -12.00 9.91 -2.50
N LYS A 95 -11.17 9.41 -3.42
CA LYS A 95 -11.22 9.75 -4.86
C LYS A 95 -12.30 8.93 -5.58
N ASN A 96 -12.84 9.50 -6.65
CA ASN A 96 -13.83 8.86 -7.51
C ASN A 96 -13.16 8.24 -8.72
N PHE A 97 -13.53 7.00 -9.02
CA PHE A 97 -13.01 6.22 -10.13
C PHE A 97 -14.14 5.59 -10.95
N ILE A 98 -13.79 5.19 -12.16
CA ILE A 98 -14.55 4.25 -12.98
C ILE A 98 -13.57 3.21 -13.54
N ILE A 99 -13.95 1.95 -13.52
CA ILE A 99 -13.20 0.87 -14.16
C ILE A 99 -14.02 0.40 -15.35
N SER A 100 -13.41 0.48 -16.53
CA SER A 100 -14.01 0.07 -17.79
C SER A 100 -13.25 -1.12 -18.36
N VAL A 101 -13.98 -2.07 -18.93
CA VAL A 101 -13.43 -3.24 -19.61
C VAL A 101 -13.98 -3.29 -21.03
N VAL A 102 -13.10 -3.49 -21.99
CA VAL A 102 -13.45 -3.64 -23.41
C VAL A 102 -12.91 -4.98 -23.90
N ALA A 103 -13.77 -5.80 -24.48
CA ALA A 103 -13.40 -7.07 -25.09
C ALA A 103 -13.08 -6.87 -26.59
N TYR A 104 -12.02 -7.52 -27.05
CA TYR A 104 -11.55 -7.48 -28.42
C TYR A 104 -11.48 -8.88 -29.03
N ASP A 105 -11.90 -9.00 -30.29
CA ASP A 105 -11.68 -10.20 -31.08
C ASP A 105 -10.22 -10.33 -31.57
N LYS A 106 -9.91 -11.42 -32.28
CA LYS A 106 -8.59 -11.68 -32.88
C LYS A 106 -8.10 -10.61 -33.85
N ASN A 107 -9.00 -9.81 -34.41
CA ASN A 107 -8.68 -8.74 -35.35
C ASN A 107 -8.61 -7.37 -34.64
N SER A 108 -8.65 -7.34 -33.31
CA SER A 108 -8.72 -6.13 -32.49
C SER A 108 -9.98 -5.29 -32.69
N ASN A 109 -11.07 -5.89 -33.18
CA ASN A 109 -12.38 -5.23 -33.17
C ASN A 109 -12.96 -5.27 -31.77
N THR A 110 -13.54 -4.16 -31.32
CA THR A 110 -14.35 -4.16 -30.10
C THR A 110 -15.63 -4.93 -30.31
N ILE A 111 -15.87 -5.93 -29.47
CA ILE A 111 -17.05 -6.81 -29.57
C ILE A 111 -18.01 -6.64 -28.39
N ALA A 112 -17.52 -6.19 -27.24
CA ALA A 112 -18.34 -5.98 -26.05
C ALA A 112 -17.64 -4.99 -25.10
N SER A 113 -18.41 -4.32 -24.24
CA SER A 113 -17.84 -3.44 -23.19
C SER A 113 -18.70 -3.37 -21.93
N GLY A 114 -18.09 -3.02 -20.81
CA GLY A 114 -18.75 -2.85 -19.52
C GLY A 114 -17.96 -1.94 -18.59
N ASN A 115 -18.59 -1.47 -17.51
CA ASN A 115 -17.90 -0.71 -16.47
C ASN A 115 -18.60 -0.85 -15.10
N THR A 116 -17.91 -0.42 -14.05
CA THR A 116 -18.40 -0.42 -12.66
C THR A 116 -19.43 0.67 -12.34
N GLY A 117 -19.67 1.60 -13.27
CA GLY A 117 -20.14 2.94 -12.94
C GLY A 117 -19.11 3.72 -12.13
N VAL A 118 -19.49 4.92 -11.69
CA VAL A 118 -18.65 5.76 -10.83
C VAL A 118 -18.73 5.26 -9.40
N PHE A 119 -17.59 5.03 -8.77
CA PHE A 119 -17.50 4.70 -7.35
C PHE A 119 -16.43 5.55 -6.66
N GLN A 120 -16.61 5.77 -5.37
CA GLN A 120 -15.57 6.35 -4.53
C GLN A 120 -14.75 5.23 -3.89
N ALA A 121 -13.42 5.33 -3.95
CA ALA A 121 -12.53 4.39 -3.26
C ALA A 121 -12.72 4.51 -1.74
N LYS A 122 -12.97 3.37 -1.08
CA LYS A 122 -13.21 3.24 0.37
C LYS A 122 -12.39 2.08 0.92
N GLU A 123 -11.99 2.16 2.18
CA GLU A 123 -11.07 1.19 2.82
C GLU A 123 -11.58 -0.26 2.81
N ASN A 124 -12.91 -0.46 2.78
CA ASN A 124 -13.53 -1.79 2.87
C ASN A 124 -14.03 -2.34 1.53
N VAL A 125 -13.77 -1.67 0.40
CA VAL A 125 -14.19 -2.16 -0.93
C VAL A 125 -12.99 -2.74 -1.65
N THR A 126 -12.97 -4.07 -1.75
CA THR A 126 -11.81 -4.81 -2.28
C THR A 126 -12.12 -5.65 -3.51
N SER A 127 -13.40 -5.81 -3.88
CA SER A 127 -13.79 -6.60 -5.05
C SER A 127 -15.05 -6.05 -5.72
N THR A 128 -15.13 -6.19 -7.05
CA THR A 128 -16.33 -5.87 -7.84
C THR A 128 -16.39 -6.74 -9.09
N TYR A 129 -17.61 -6.97 -9.58
CA TYR A 129 -17.87 -7.74 -10.79
C TYR A 129 -18.47 -6.84 -11.88
N ILE A 130 -17.99 -6.96 -13.11
CA ILE A 130 -18.50 -6.21 -14.27
C ILE A 130 -19.18 -7.18 -15.24
N TRP A 131 -20.44 -6.89 -15.58
CA TRP A 131 -21.10 -7.58 -16.69
C TRP A 131 -20.85 -6.83 -18.00
N ILE A 132 -20.15 -7.46 -18.94
CA ILE A 132 -19.82 -6.93 -20.26
C ILE A 132 -20.93 -7.31 -21.25
N ARG A 133 -21.39 -6.35 -22.06
CA ARG A 133 -22.46 -6.52 -23.07
C ARG A 133 -22.00 -6.16 -24.47
#